data_AF-A0A8T6G407-F1
#
_entry.id   AF-A0A8T6G407-F1
#
_cell.length_a   1.000
_cell.length_b   1.000
_cell.length_c   1.000
_cell.angle_alpha   90.00
_cell.angle_beta   90.00
_cell.angle_gamma   90.00
#
_symmetry.space_group_name_H-M   'P 1'
#
loop_
_entity.id
_entity.type
_entity.pdbx_description
1 polymer ?
#
loop_
_entity_poly.entity_id
_entity_poly.type
_entity_poly.pdbx_seq_one_letter_code
_entity_poly.pdbx_strand_id
1 'polypeptide(L)'
;MPSHKHARRLSAATQQRRASLRRAFGIAVALNEGGAYDWVDFQQRLADEIAAAPSDTEGTVYYERWLNSLESLLLDYGLVTQTELDARTAAYKSGDIDDD
;
A
#
# COMPACT_ATOMS: atom_id res chain seq x y z
N MET A 1 30.21 8.62 15.97
CA MET A 1 29.15 7.85 16.64
C MET A 1 27.80 8.35 16.17
N PRO A 2 26.98 7.56 15.46
CA PRO A 2 25.67 8.02 15.03
C PRO A 2 24.73 8.14 16.24
N SER A 3 24.10 9.31 16.38
CA SER A 3 23.33 9.73 17.55
C SER A 3 21.96 9.03 17.65
N HIS A 4 21.58 8.61 18.87
CA HIS A 4 20.32 7.91 19.22
C HIS A 4 19.02 8.52 18.65
N LYS A 5 19.02 9.81 18.29
CA LYS A 5 17.86 10.48 17.68
C LYS A 5 17.52 9.98 16.27
N HIS A 6 18.51 9.56 15.48
CA HIS A 6 18.28 9.06 14.11
C HIS A 6 17.66 7.66 14.10
N ALA A 7 18.09 6.78 15.02
CA ALA A 7 17.56 5.42 15.14
C ALA A 7 16.07 5.39 15.54
N ARG A 8 15.65 6.28 16.45
CA ARG A 8 14.23 6.40 16.88
C ARG A 8 13.30 6.87 15.75
N ARG A 9 13.77 7.78 14.89
CA ARG A 9 12.98 8.29 13.75
C ARG A 9 12.82 7.25 12.63
N LEU A 10 13.87 6.49 12.34
CA LEU A 10 13.83 5.39 11.37
C LEU A 10 12.92 4.25 11.85
N SER A 11 12.97 3.92 13.15
CA SER A 11 12.07 2.96 13.81
C SER A 11 10.60 3.41 13.71
N ALA A 12 10.29 4.66 14.03
CA ALA A 12 8.93 5.20 13.94
C ALA A 12 8.40 5.22 12.48
N ALA A 13 9.21 5.63 11.51
CA ALA A 13 8.84 5.61 10.09
C ALA A 13 8.59 4.18 9.56
N THR A 14 9.39 3.21 10.00
CA THR A 14 9.19 1.79 9.66
C THR A 14 7.93 1.23 10.32
N GLN A 15 7.68 1.59 11.58
CA GLN A 15 6.48 1.20 12.31
C GLN A 15 5.22 1.79 11.65
N GLN A 16 5.29 3.05 11.20
CA GLN A 16 4.20 3.72 10.48
C GLN A 16 3.88 3.02 9.16
N ARG A 17 4.90 2.68 8.36
CA ARG A 17 4.70 1.87 7.13
C ARG A 17 4.04 0.53 7.42
N ARG A 18 4.49 -0.18 8.45
CA ARG A 18 3.90 -1.48 8.86
C ARG A 18 2.45 -1.37 9.33
N ALA A 19 2.08 -0.27 10.00
CA ALA A 19 0.70 -0.02 10.40
C ALA A 19 -0.21 0.30 9.21
N SER A 20 0.28 1.09 8.24
CA SER A 20 -0.46 1.37 7.01
C SER A 20 -0.62 0.14 6.12
N LEU A 21 0.40 -0.74 6.03
CA LEU A 21 0.30 -2.00 5.30
C LEU A 21 -0.77 -2.94 5.88
N ARG A 22 -0.86 -3.04 7.21
CA ARG A 22 -1.91 -3.84 7.87
C ARG A 22 -3.31 -3.31 7.56
N ARG A 23 -3.49 -1.99 7.51
CA ARG A 23 -4.77 -1.36 7.14
C ARG A 23 -5.13 -1.63 5.67
N ALA A 24 -4.19 -1.44 4.75
CA ALA A 24 -4.40 -1.73 3.33
C ALA A 24 -4.77 -3.21 3.09
N PHE A 25 -4.14 -4.13 3.81
CA PHE A 25 -4.48 -5.56 3.77
C PHE A 25 -5.91 -5.83 4.25
N GLY A 26 -6.31 -5.24 5.38
CA GLY A 26 -7.67 -5.38 5.91
C GLY A 26 -8.72 -4.85 4.94
N ILE A 27 -8.46 -3.72 4.27
CA ILE A 27 -9.36 -3.14 3.25
C ILE A 27 -9.48 -4.08 2.05
N ALA A 28 -8.37 -4.61 1.54
CA ALA A 28 -8.37 -5.55 0.42
C ALA A 28 -9.24 -6.78 0.72
N VAL A 29 -9.02 -7.42 1.87
CA VAL A 29 -9.81 -8.61 2.28
C VAL A 29 -11.29 -8.26 2.43
N ALA A 30 -11.62 -7.16 3.11
CA ALA A 30 -13.02 -6.76 3.31
C ALA A 30 -13.76 -6.46 1.99
N LEU A 31 -13.08 -5.83 1.03
CA LEU A 31 -13.64 -5.56 -0.29
C LEU A 31 -13.87 -6.86 -1.09
N ASN A 32 -12.94 -7.80 -1.01
CA ASN A 32 -13.11 -9.11 -1.65
C ASN A 32 -14.22 -9.94 -1.01
N GLU A 33 -14.28 -10.02 0.32
CA GLU A 33 -15.37 -10.70 1.04
C GLU A 33 -16.74 -10.07 0.74
N GLY A 34 -16.77 -8.75 0.50
CA GLY A 34 -17.95 -8.02 0.03
C GLY A 34 -18.30 -8.21 -1.44
N GLY A 35 -17.51 -8.98 -2.19
CA GLY A 35 -17.73 -9.24 -3.62
C GLY A 35 -17.39 -8.07 -4.55
N ALA A 36 -16.64 -7.07 -4.07
CA ALA A 36 -16.29 -5.89 -4.85
C ALA A 36 -15.30 -6.20 -5.98
N TYR A 37 -14.50 -7.26 -5.85
CA TYR A 37 -13.62 -7.79 -6.89
C TYR A 37 -13.30 -9.28 -6.64
N ASP A 38 -12.84 -10.01 -7.66
CA ASP A 38 -12.37 -11.39 -7.52
C ASP A 38 -10.93 -11.46 -6.98
N TRP A 39 -10.71 -12.29 -5.97
CA TRP A 39 -9.39 -12.50 -5.38
C TRP A 39 -8.37 -13.03 -6.40
N VAL A 40 -8.82 -13.84 -7.36
CA VAL A 40 -7.96 -14.39 -8.41
C VAL A 40 -7.41 -13.27 -9.29
N ASP A 41 -8.21 -12.27 -9.65
CA ASP A 41 -7.77 -11.13 -10.45
C ASP A 41 -6.69 -10.32 -9.74
N PHE A 42 -6.83 -10.14 -8.43
CA PHE A 42 -5.81 -9.50 -7.61
C PHE A 42 -4.49 -10.28 -7.61
N GLN A 43 -4.56 -11.60 -7.41
CA GLN A 43 -3.38 -12.47 -7.41
C GLN A 43 -2.67 -12.47 -8.76
N GLN A 44 -3.41 -12.47 -9.86
CA GLN A 44 -2.86 -12.47 -11.22
C GLN A 44 -2.05 -11.18 -11.46
N ARG A 45 -2.64 -10.01 -11.14
CA ARG A 45 -1.97 -8.71 -11.28
C ARG A 45 -0.70 -8.62 -10.44
N LEU A 46 -0.74 -9.12 -9.21
CA LEU A 46 0.43 -9.15 -8.34
C LEU A 46 1.54 -10.05 -8.91
N ALA A 47 1.17 -11.22 -9.46
CA ALA A 47 2.13 -12.11 -10.09
C ALA A 47 2.80 -11.44 -11.30
N ASP A 48 2.04 -10.71 -12.13
CA ASP A 48 2.56 -9.97 -13.27
C ASP A 48 3.52 -8.85 -12.85
N GLU A 49 3.17 -8.09 -11.80
CA GLU A 49 4.02 -7.05 -11.22
C GLU A 49 5.34 -7.59 -10.64
N ILE A 50 5.30 -8.78 -10.04
CA ILE A 50 6.50 -9.46 -9.53
C ILE A 50 7.34 -10.00 -10.69
N ALA A 51 6.71 -10.59 -11.71
CA ALA A 51 7.38 -11.15 -12.87
C ALA A 51 8.07 -10.08 -13.74
N ALA A 52 7.53 -8.86 -13.78
CA ALA A 52 8.13 -7.72 -14.47
C ALA A 52 9.39 -7.16 -13.78
N ALA A 53 9.70 -7.61 -12.55
CA ALA A 53 10.80 -7.11 -11.75
C ALA A 53 12.13 -7.88 -11.98
N PRO A 54 13.30 -7.22 -11.86
CA PRO A 54 14.58 -7.92 -11.75
C PRO A 54 14.62 -8.85 -10.53
N SER A 55 15.31 -9.98 -10.63
CA SER A 55 15.32 -11.04 -9.60
C SER A 55 15.87 -10.62 -8.22
N ASP A 56 16.64 -9.54 -8.13
CA ASP A 56 17.26 -9.03 -6.89
C ASP A 56 16.39 -8.00 -6.13
N THR A 57 15.10 -8.01 -6.39
CA THR A 57 14.17 -7.07 -5.79
C THR A 57 13.91 -7.42 -4.31
N GLU A 58 14.54 -6.70 -3.38
CA GLU A 58 14.42 -6.89 -1.92
C GLU A 58 12.96 -6.77 -1.39
N GLY A 59 12.69 -7.32 -0.20
CA GLY A 59 11.35 -7.40 0.40
C GLY A 59 10.59 -6.07 0.59
N THR A 60 11.27 -4.92 0.61
CA THR A 60 10.60 -3.59 0.64
C THR A 60 9.82 -3.35 -0.65
N VAL A 61 10.37 -3.77 -1.79
CA VAL A 61 9.77 -3.57 -3.10
C VAL A 61 8.62 -4.55 -3.33
N TYR A 62 8.63 -5.73 -2.70
CA TYR A 62 7.49 -6.65 -2.73
C TYR A 62 6.21 -6.00 -2.17
N TYR A 63 6.29 -5.32 -1.03
CA TYR A 63 5.12 -4.67 -0.43
C TYR A 63 4.65 -3.45 -1.22
N GLU A 64 5.57 -2.73 -1.87
CA GLU A 64 5.22 -1.63 -2.77
C GLU A 64 4.49 -2.15 -4.03
N ARG A 65 4.97 -3.26 -4.61
CA ARG A 65 4.28 -3.93 -5.73
C ARG A 65 2.91 -4.46 -5.35
N TRP A 66 2.79 -5.03 -4.15
CA TRP A 66 1.51 -5.45 -3.60
C TRP A 66 0.51 -4.28 -3.53
N LEU A 67 0.96 -3.13 -3.03
CA LEU A 67 0.11 -1.94 -2.92
C LEU A 67 -0.28 -1.39 -4.30
N ASN A 68 0.67 -1.31 -5.24
CA ASN A 68 0.41 -0.86 -6.61
C ASN A 68 -0.59 -1.77 -7.33
N SER A 69 -0.47 -3.09 -7.15
CA SER A 69 -1.39 -4.08 -7.73
C SER A 69 -2.81 -3.88 -7.20
N LEU A 70 -2.94 -3.60 -5.89
CA LEU A 70 -4.24 -3.33 -5.26
C LEU A 70 -4.83 -2.01 -5.77
N GLU A 71 -4.03 -0.94 -5.83
CA GLU A 71 -4.48 0.37 -6.33
C GLU A 71 -4.99 0.27 -7.78
N SER A 72 -4.24 -0.38 -8.65
CA SER A 72 -4.64 -0.62 -10.04
C SER A 72 -5.93 -1.44 -10.13
N LEU A 73 -6.08 -2.48 -9.32
CA LEU A 73 -7.30 -3.28 -9.29
C LEU A 73 -8.52 -2.44 -8.87
N LEU A 74 -8.39 -1.65 -7.81
CA LEU A 74 -9.49 -0.83 -7.29
C LEU A 74 -9.89 0.28 -8.28
N LEU A 75 -8.93 0.84 -9.02
CA LEU A 75 -9.19 1.79 -10.11
C LEU A 75 -9.94 1.10 -11.27
N ASP A 76 -9.48 -0.07 -11.70
CA ASP A 76 -10.09 -0.81 -12.81
C ASP A 76 -11.53 -1.26 -12.51
N TYR A 77 -11.78 -1.64 -11.25
CA TYR A 77 -13.11 -1.98 -10.76
C TYR A 77 -13.97 -0.74 -10.42
N GLY A 78 -13.42 0.47 -10.53
CA GLY A 78 -14.13 1.73 -10.27
C GLY A 78 -14.50 1.96 -8.81
N LEU A 79 -13.82 1.27 -7.88
CA LEU A 79 -14.06 1.36 -6.44
C LEU A 79 -13.43 2.61 -5.82
N VAL A 80 -12.43 3.17 -6.48
CA VAL A 80 -11.78 4.45 -6.16
C VAL A 80 -11.51 5.19 -7.46
N THR A 81 -11.49 6.51 -7.39
CA THR A 81 -11.01 7.35 -8.50
C THR A 81 -9.58 7.80 -8.26
N GLN A 82 -8.83 8.06 -9.34
CA GLN A 82 -7.47 8.62 -9.24
C GLN A 82 -7.46 9.95 -8.46
N THR A 83 -8.49 10.77 -8.65
CA THR A 83 -8.65 12.05 -7.94
C THR A 83 -8.80 11.87 -6.43
N GLU A 84 -9.53 10.85 -5.97
CA GLU A 84 -9.67 10.55 -4.53
C GLU A 84 -8.35 10.04 -3.93
N LEU A 85 -7.61 9.21 -4.67
CA LEU A 85 -6.29 8.74 -4.25
C LEU A 85 -5.29 9.89 -4.13
N ASP A 86 -5.28 10.80 -5.11
CA ASP A 86 -4.40 11.97 -5.13
C ASP A 86 -4.74 12.92 -3.97
N ALA A 87 -6.02 13.19 -3.74
CA ALA A 87 -6.49 14.06 -2.66
C ALA A 87 -6.13 13.50 -1.28
N ARG A 88 -6.33 12.20 -1.05
CA ARG A 88 -5.97 11.56 0.23
C ARG A 88 -4.46 11.48 0.42
N THR A 89 -3.70 11.19 -0.63
CA THR A 89 -2.24 11.17 -0.58
C THR A 89 -1.67 12.55 -0.27
N ALA A 90 -2.26 13.61 -0.83
CA ALA A 90 -1.89 14.98 -0.51
C ALA A 90 -2.14 15.30 0.98
N ALA A 91 -3.33 14.96 1.50
CA ALA A 91 -3.69 15.16 2.92
C ALA A 91 -2.75 14.43 3.89
N TYR A 92 -2.36 13.19 3.57
CA TYR A 92 -1.37 12.41 4.33
C TYR A 92 0.02 13.07 4.31
N LYS A 93 0.45 13.62 3.16
CA LYS A 93 1.77 14.28 3.02
C LYS A 93 1.82 15.64 3.72
N SER A 94 0.72 16.38 3.78
CA SER A 94 0.62 17.66 4.48
C SER A 94 0.51 17.50 6.01
N GLY A 95 0.33 16.27 6.52
CA GLY A 95 0.24 15.98 7.96
C GLY A 95 -1.12 16.35 8.57
N ASP A 96 -2.12 16.58 7.72
CA ASP A 96 -3.44 17.11 8.09
C ASP A 96 -4.43 15.98 8.40
N ILE A 97 -3.93 14.93 9.04
CA ILE A 97 -4.73 13.77 9.44
C ILE A 97 -5.04 13.92 10.90
N ASP A 98 -6.22 14.47 11.16
CA ASP A 98 -6.93 14.26 12.41
C ASP A 98 -7.18 12.75 12.55
N ASP A 99 -6.51 12.15 13.53
CA ASP A 99 -6.72 10.77 13.99
C ASP A 99 -7.97 10.84 14.90
N ASP A 100 -9.15 10.43 14.39
CA ASP A 100 -10.36 10.14 15.19
C ASP A 100 -10.48 8.61 15.39
#